data_AF-A0A7S3HLU7-F1
#
_entry.id   AF-A0A7S3HLU7-F1
#
_cell.length_a   1.000
_cell.length_b   1.000
_cell.length_c   1.000
_cell.angle_alpha   90.00
_cell.angle_beta   90.00
_cell.angle_gamma   90.00
#
_symmetry.space_group_name_H-M   'P 1'
#
loop_
_entity.id
_entity.type
_entity.pdbx_description
1 polymer ?
#
loop_
_entity_poly.entity_id
_entity_poly.type
_entity_poly.pdbx_seq_one_letter_code
_entity_poly.pdbx_strand_id
1 'polypeptide(L)'
;YFKRPFVVVCSRSHLTEYMVLNVELEDEKSTATKARHHVPGKGKLAVGDVEVARLSDLGVNDERHIVRSHLAGVLRPGNHVMGYDLRCVNVSGLDSDAIELQNADILLVRRQYKNKRKRRGWELKRLDKAQVDGEVPVDEEADMEEIMRDLEEDEELRKKVNLYRLGASEAGAKKSAAAATGAEEEDEDAEEDEDAPEVPLAELLEGLVLRDDSAPFATVVAQAASPFAPTPMPEPP
;
A
#
# COMPACT_ATOMS: atom_id res chain seq x y z
N TYR A 1 -14.00 -21.12 1.79
CA TYR A 1 -12.99 -21.19 2.85
C TYR A 1 -13.31 -22.28 3.87
N PHE A 2 -14.29 -22.13 4.77
CA PHE A 2 -14.53 -23.08 5.88
C PHE A 2 -14.81 -24.55 5.51
N LYS A 3 -15.32 -24.82 4.31
CA LYS A 3 -15.57 -26.21 3.84
C LYS A 3 -14.31 -26.91 3.33
N ARG A 4 -13.28 -26.15 2.91
CA ARG A 4 -12.00 -26.62 2.37
C ARG A 4 -10.94 -25.58 2.74
N PRO A 5 -10.39 -25.62 3.96
CA PRO A 5 -9.36 -24.70 4.36
C PRO A 5 -8.11 -24.93 3.50
N PHE A 6 -7.35 -23.85 3.28
CA PHE A 6 -6.04 -23.92 2.67
C PHE A 6 -5.03 -23.31 3.64
N VAL A 7 -3.80 -23.78 3.54
CA VAL A 7 -2.68 -23.30 4.36
C VAL A 7 -1.92 -22.26 3.57
N VAL A 8 -1.42 -21.24 4.26
CA VAL A 8 -0.52 -20.25 3.66
C VAL A 8 0.87 -20.87 3.53
N VAL A 9 1.41 -20.85 2.32
CA VAL A 9 2.72 -21.46 1.99
C VAL A 9 3.84 -20.47 2.31
N CYS A 10 3.72 -19.24 1.81
CA CYS A 10 4.68 -18.17 2.04
C CYS A 10 3.97 -16.95 2.64
N SER A 11 4.54 -16.41 3.71
CA SER A 11 4.23 -15.07 4.23
C SER A 11 5.04 -13.99 3.51
N ARG A 12 4.64 -12.73 3.72
CA ARG A 12 5.29 -11.54 3.15
C ARG A 12 6.79 -11.45 3.42
N SER A 13 7.25 -11.96 4.56
CA SER A 13 8.67 -12.02 4.94
C SER A 13 9.56 -12.83 3.99
N HIS A 14 8.98 -13.69 3.14
CA HIS A 14 9.71 -14.50 2.16
C HIS A 14 9.81 -13.82 0.79
N LEU A 15 9.29 -12.60 0.62
CA LEU A 15 9.40 -11.88 -0.63
C LEU A 15 10.85 -11.45 -0.85
N THR A 16 11.38 -11.76 -2.03
CA THR A 16 12.71 -11.32 -2.46
C THR A 16 12.59 -10.35 -3.63
N GLU A 17 13.49 -9.37 -3.66
CA GLU A 17 13.54 -8.35 -4.71
C GLU A 17 14.26 -8.87 -5.96
N TYR A 18 13.66 -8.61 -7.11
CA TYR A 18 14.19 -8.92 -8.43
C TYR A 18 14.18 -7.67 -9.31
N MET A 19 15.12 -7.61 -10.24
CA MET A 19 15.16 -6.63 -11.31
C MET A 19 14.69 -7.28 -12.61
N VAL A 20 13.81 -6.59 -13.32
CA VAL A 20 13.32 -7.02 -14.63
C VAL A 20 14.34 -6.65 -15.70
N LEU A 21 14.77 -7.63 -16.49
CA LEU A 21 15.71 -7.45 -17.59
C LEU A 21 15.01 -7.34 -18.94
N ASN A 22 14.01 -8.20 -19.18
CA ASN A 22 13.23 -8.23 -20.42
C ASN A 22 11.79 -8.68 -20.14
N VAL A 23 10.86 -8.25 -21.00
CA VAL A 23 9.44 -8.60 -20.92
C VAL A 23 8.93 -8.95 -22.32
N GLU A 24 8.49 -10.19 -22.48
CA GLU A 24 7.85 -10.71 -23.68
C GLU A 24 6.38 -10.99 -23.39
N LEU A 25 5.50 -10.13 -23.92
CA LEU A 25 4.06 -10.30 -23.76
C LEU A 25 3.56 -11.43 -24.67
N GLU A 26 2.75 -12.34 -24.11
CA GLU A 26 2.03 -13.30 -24.94
C GLU A 26 0.83 -12.60 -25.61
N ASP A 27 0.70 -12.76 -26.92
CA ASP A 27 -0.46 -12.28 -27.64
C ASP A 27 -1.74 -12.94 -27.11
N GLU A 28 -2.74 -12.14 -26.74
CA GLU A 28 -4.09 -12.61 -26.31
C GLU A 28 -4.78 -13.51 -27.35
N LYS A 29 -4.27 -13.55 -28.58
CA LYS A 29 -4.77 -14.38 -29.67
C LYS A 29 -4.35 -15.85 -29.55
N SER A 30 -3.29 -16.15 -28.80
CA SER A 30 -2.80 -17.53 -28.61
C SER A 30 -3.57 -18.28 -27.54
N THR A 31 -4.22 -17.57 -26.62
CA THR A 31 -4.98 -18.16 -25.52
C THR A 31 -6.35 -18.62 -26.01
N ALA A 32 -6.58 -19.93 -25.98
CA ALA A 32 -7.75 -20.60 -26.57
C ALA A 32 -9.13 -20.16 -26.02
N THR A 33 -9.19 -19.34 -24.97
CA THR A 33 -10.45 -18.94 -24.33
C THR A 33 -10.48 -17.44 -24.05
N LYS A 34 -11.29 -16.69 -24.80
CA LYS A 34 -11.60 -15.29 -24.45
C LYS A 34 -12.21 -15.23 -23.05
N ALA A 35 -11.62 -14.45 -22.16
CA ALA A 35 -12.11 -14.24 -20.81
C ALA A 35 -13.55 -13.67 -20.83
N ARG A 36 -14.53 -14.53 -20.49
CA ARG A 36 -15.98 -14.24 -20.54
C ARG A 36 -16.46 -13.25 -19.47
N HIS A 37 -15.61 -12.91 -18.50
CA HIS A 37 -15.94 -12.01 -17.40
C HIS A 37 -15.11 -10.72 -17.46
N HIS A 38 -15.72 -9.61 -17.06
CA HIS A 38 -15.01 -8.35 -16.82
C HIS A 38 -14.28 -8.48 -15.48
N VAL A 39 -12.96 -8.62 -15.54
CA VAL A 39 -12.09 -8.51 -14.37
C VAL A 39 -11.67 -7.05 -14.28
N PRO A 40 -11.96 -6.32 -13.19
CA PRO A 40 -11.41 -4.99 -13.01
C PRO A 40 -9.86 -5.07 -13.10
N GLY A 41 -9.23 -4.15 -13.83
CA GLY A 41 -7.79 -4.23 -14.11
C GLY A 41 -7.38 -5.09 -15.32
N LYS A 42 -8.34 -5.46 -16.20
CA LYS A 42 -8.11 -6.27 -17.43
C LYS A 42 -7.02 -5.74 -18.37
N GLY A 43 -6.68 -4.45 -18.30
CA GLY A 43 -5.56 -3.86 -19.07
C GLY A 43 -4.22 -3.83 -18.32
N LYS A 44 -4.23 -4.07 -17.00
CA LYS A 44 -3.03 -4.08 -16.15
C LYS A 44 -2.43 -5.50 -16.02
N LEU A 45 -3.29 -6.52 -16.02
CA LEU A 45 -2.86 -7.91 -15.88
C LEU A 45 -2.80 -8.57 -17.26
N ALA A 46 -1.59 -8.75 -17.77
CA ALA A 46 -1.31 -9.48 -19.00
C ALA A 46 -0.28 -10.57 -18.69
N VAL A 47 -0.49 -11.75 -19.28
CA VAL A 47 0.44 -12.86 -19.14
C VAL A 47 1.58 -12.68 -20.14
N GLY A 48 2.79 -12.90 -19.67
CA GLY A 48 3.98 -12.88 -20.51
C GLY A 48 5.16 -13.53 -19.81
N ASP A 49 6.20 -13.78 -20.58
CA ASP A 49 7.48 -14.27 -20.09
C ASP A 49 8.35 -13.08 -19.69
N VAL A 50 8.85 -13.10 -18.46
CA VAL A 50 9.64 -12.03 -17.88
C VAL A 50 11.00 -12.58 -17.51
N GLU A 51 12.06 -11.99 -18.06
CA GLU A 51 13.44 -12.29 -17.66
C GLU A 51 13.78 -11.45 -16.44
N VAL A 52 14.13 -12.10 -15.33
CA VAL A 52 14.46 -11.45 -14.06
C VAL A 52 15.81 -11.92 -13.51
N ALA A 53 16.46 -11.05 -12.75
CA ALA A 53 17.64 -11.36 -11.95
C ALA A 53 17.40 -10.93 -10.50
N ARG A 54 17.90 -11.67 -9.51
CA ARG A 54 17.76 -11.28 -8.10
C ARG A 54 18.60 -10.04 -7.84
N LEU A 55 18.04 -9.05 -7.16
CA LEU A 55 18.72 -7.76 -6.97
C LEU A 55 20.02 -7.90 -6.17
N SER A 56 20.05 -8.81 -5.18
CA SER A 56 21.24 -9.10 -4.37
C SER A 56 22.37 -9.80 -5.14
N ASP A 57 22.03 -10.50 -6.22
CA ASP A 57 23.00 -11.26 -7.01
C ASP A 57 23.58 -10.43 -8.16
N LEU A 58 22.91 -9.33 -8.51
CA LEU A 58 23.30 -8.45 -9.61
C LEU A 58 24.70 -7.86 -9.40
N GLY A 59 25.64 -8.24 -10.27
CA GLY A 59 27.04 -7.80 -10.24
C GLY A 59 28.00 -8.76 -9.55
N VAL A 60 27.50 -9.77 -8.84
CA VAL A 60 28.31 -10.88 -8.28
C VAL A 60 28.06 -12.18 -9.04
N ASN A 61 26.80 -12.45 -9.39
CA ASN A 61 26.35 -13.62 -10.11
C ASN A 61 25.44 -13.20 -11.28
N ASP A 62 25.63 -13.82 -12.45
CA ASP A 62 24.88 -13.53 -13.68
C ASP A 62 23.68 -14.48 -13.88
N GLU A 63 23.10 -14.98 -12.79
CA GLU A 63 21.95 -15.90 -12.85
C GLU A 63 20.69 -15.14 -13.28
N ARG A 64 20.03 -15.67 -14.32
CA ARG A 64 18.81 -15.10 -14.89
C ARG A 64 17.73 -16.16 -14.96
N HIS A 65 16.52 -15.74 -14.67
CA HIS A 65 15.34 -16.61 -14.67
C HIS A 65 14.31 -16.07 -15.63
N ILE A 66 13.77 -16.96 -16.47
CA ILE A 66 12.61 -16.66 -17.30
C ILE A 66 11.39 -17.18 -16.55
N VAL A 67 10.49 -16.26 -16.21
CA VAL A 67 9.33 -16.52 -15.37
C VAL A 67 8.07 -16.09 -16.10
N ARG A 68 7.08 -16.98 -16.19
CA ARG A 68 5.77 -16.63 -16.70
C ARG A 68 4.97 -15.89 -15.64
N SER A 69 4.65 -14.63 -15.88
CA SER A 69 4.00 -13.75 -14.92
C SER A 69 2.74 -13.10 -15.49
N HIS A 70 1.78 -12.84 -14.61
CA HIS A 70 0.55 -12.10 -14.89
C HIS A 70 0.74 -10.57 -14.83
N LEU A 71 1.91 -10.11 -14.41
CA LEU A 71 2.27 -8.70 -14.28
C LEU A 71 2.94 -8.13 -15.54
N ALA A 72 3.18 -8.96 -16.56
CA ALA A 72 3.96 -8.58 -17.73
C ALA A 72 3.43 -7.31 -18.43
N GLY A 73 2.12 -7.04 -18.37
CA GLY A 73 1.51 -5.83 -18.96
C GLY A 73 1.92 -4.49 -18.32
N VAL A 74 2.36 -4.49 -17.06
CA VAL A 74 2.74 -3.26 -16.32
C VAL A 74 4.25 -3.17 -16.10
N LEU A 75 4.98 -4.27 -16.30
CA LEU A 75 6.42 -4.32 -16.11
C LEU A 75 7.15 -3.80 -17.34
N ARG A 76 8.22 -3.05 -17.09
CA ARG A 76 9.21 -2.64 -18.09
C ARG A 76 10.60 -3.12 -17.65
N PRO A 77 11.52 -3.37 -18.60
CA PRO A 77 12.93 -3.53 -18.28
C PRO A 77 13.45 -2.43 -17.36
N GLY A 78 14.19 -2.80 -16.32
CA GLY A 78 14.70 -1.90 -15.29
C GLY A 78 13.79 -1.72 -14.08
N ASN A 79 12.53 -2.19 -14.12
CA ASN A 79 11.65 -2.14 -12.95
C ASN A 79 12.06 -3.15 -11.87
N HIS A 80 11.78 -2.80 -10.62
CA HIS A 80 11.96 -3.69 -9.48
C HIS A 80 10.64 -4.41 -9.20
N VAL A 81 10.71 -5.68 -8.86
CA VAL A 81 9.56 -6.53 -8.56
C VAL A 81 9.85 -7.40 -7.35
N MET A 82 8.83 -7.73 -6.59
CA MET A 82 8.94 -8.70 -5.51
C MET A 82 8.31 -10.02 -5.92
N GLY A 83 8.98 -11.12 -5.58
CA GLY A 83 8.49 -12.46 -5.83
C GLY A 83 8.96 -13.46 -4.80
N TYR A 84 8.30 -14.62 -4.77
CA TYR A 84 8.70 -15.76 -3.97
C TYR A 84 9.60 -16.68 -4.79
N ASP A 85 10.73 -17.10 -4.22
CA ASP A 85 11.61 -18.11 -4.79
C ASP A 85 11.27 -19.48 -4.22
N LEU A 86 10.47 -20.27 -4.94
CA LEU A 86 9.99 -21.55 -4.44
C LEU A 86 11.11 -22.59 -4.30
N ARG A 87 12.25 -22.40 -4.99
CA ARG A 87 13.43 -23.27 -4.89
C ARG A 87 14.11 -23.19 -3.53
N CYS A 88 14.02 -22.03 -2.87
CA CYS A 88 14.68 -21.79 -1.58
C CYS A 88 13.74 -21.97 -0.39
N VAL A 89 12.43 -22.00 -0.61
CA VAL A 89 11.44 -22.08 0.46
C VAL A 89 11.24 -23.53 0.88
N ASN A 90 11.70 -23.88 2.09
CA ASN A 90 11.40 -25.16 2.73
C ASN A 90 10.13 -25.04 3.59
N VAL A 91 8.97 -25.37 3.02
CA VAL A 91 7.71 -25.36 3.78
C VAL A 91 7.51 -26.69 4.49
N SER A 92 7.55 -26.66 5.82
CA SER A 92 7.23 -27.84 6.63
C SER A 92 5.72 -28.10 6.66
N GLY A 93 5.32 -29.35 6.40
CA GLY A 93 3.94 -29.81 6.58
C GLY A 93 2.97 -29.59 5.41
N LEU A 94 3.44 -29.19 4.23
CA LEU A 94 2.69 -29.32 2.98
C LEU A 94 3.04 -30.64 2.28
N ASP A 95 2.06 -31.25 1.59
CA ASP A 95 2.32 -32.34 0.64
C ASP A 95 3.31 -31.84 -0.42
N SER A 96 4.56 -32.28 -0.33
CA SER A 96 5.64 -31.97 -1.27
C SER A 96 5.20 -32.18 -2.71
N ASP A 97 4.43 -33.24 -2.96
CA ASP A 97 3.92 -33.63 -4.26
C ASP A 97 3.10 -32.53 -4.96
N ALA A 98 2.36 -31.71 -4.21
CA ALA A 98 1.56 -30.62 -4.76
C ALA A 98 2.41 -29.39 -5.13
N ILE A 99 3.48 -29.16 -4.39
CA ILE A 99 4.46 -28.09 -4.68
C ILE A 99 5.38 -28.52 -5.82
N GLU A 100 5.79 -29.79 -5.86
CA GLU A 100 6.61 -30.38 -6.93
C GLU A 100 5.86 -30.44 -8.26
N LEU A 101 4.52 -30.51 -8.24
CA LEU A 101 3.70 -30.38 -9.45
C LEU A 101 3.65 -28.94 -10.00
N GLN A 102 4.09 -27.96 -9.22
CA GLN A 102 4.15 -26.58 -9.67
C GLN A 102 5.44 -26.36 -10.46
N ASN A 103 5.29 -26.12 -11.76
CA ASN A 103 6.41 -25.97 -12.68
C ASN A 103 7.05 -24.56 -12.67
N ALA A 104 6.65 -23.70 -11.73
CA ALA A 104 7.14 -22.33 -11.64
C ALA A 104 8.17 -22.23 -10.51
N ASP A 105 9.41 -21.88 -10.85
CA ASP A 105 10.48 -21.73 -9.86
C ASP A 105 10.32 -20.44 -9.03
N ILE A 106 9.90 -19.36 -9.70
CA ILE A 106 9.75 -18.03 -9.09
C ILE A 106 8.35 -17.53 -9.40
N LEU A 107 7.70 -16.94 -8.40
CA LEU A 107 6.38 -16.33 -8.55
C LEU A 107 6.48 -14.83 -8.28
N LEU A 108 6.33 -14.02 -9.33
CA LEU A 108 6.26 -12.56 -9.19
C LEU A 108 4.88 -12.14 -8.66
N VAL A 109 4.88 -11.35 -7.60
CA VAL A 109 3.66 -11.01 -6.84
C VAL A 109 3.27 -9.55 -7.03
N ARG A 110 4.23 -8.63 -6.94
CA ARG A 110 3.97 -7.19 -7.05
C ARG A 110 5.14 -6.46 -7.70
N ARG A 111 4.85 -5.37 -8.41
CA ARG A 111 5.85 -4.37 -8.79
C ARG A 111 6.21 -3.56 -7.55
N GLN A 112 7.49 -3.29 -7.38
CA GLN A 112 8.00 -2.41 -6.35
C GLN A 112 8.41 -1.09 -7.03
N TYR A 113 7.77 0.01 -6.63
CA TYR A 113 8.15 1.34 -7.09
C TYR A 113 9.29 1.89 -6.24
N LYS A 114 10.31 2.49 -6.84
CA LYS A 114 11.32 3.27 -6.14
C LYS A 114 10.69 4.56 -5.62
N ASN A 115 9.95 4.45 -4.52
CA ASN A 115 9.47 5.61 -3.78
C ASN A 115 10.38 5.80 -2.58
N LYS A 116 11.20 6.86 -2.61
CA LYS A 116 11.75 7.41 -1.37
C LYS A 116 10.57 7.90 -0.53
N ARG A 117 10.76 7.99 0.80
CA ARG A 117 9.76 8.42 1.79
C ARG A 117 9.21 9.81 1.43
N LYS A 118 8.24 9.89 0.52
CA LYS A 118 7.52 11.12 0.23
C LYS A 118 6.78 11.52 1.49
N ARG A 119 6.76 12.82 1.77
CA ARG A 119 6.00 13.39 2.89
C ARG A 119 4.52 13.18 2.60
N ARG A 120 3.94 12.11 3.15
CA ARG A 120 2.52 11.78 2.99
C ARG A 120 1.68 12.91 3.55
N GLY A 121 0.83 13.52 2.71
CA GLY A 121 -0.12 14.56 3.11
C GLY A 121 -1.35 14.00 3.86
N TRP A 122 -1.36 12.69 4.10
CA TRP A 122 -2.42 11.95 4.74
C TRP A 122 -1.85 11.07 5.85
N GLU A 123 -2.71 10.64 6.75
CA GLU A 123 -2.36 9.71 7.83
C GLU A 123 -3.41 8.62 8.00
N LEU A 124 -2.92 7.47 8.47
CA LEU A 124 -3.75 6.35 8.90
C LEU A 124 -3.88 6.42 10.44
N LYS A 125 -5.11 6.47 10.95
CA LYS A 125 -5.36 6.43 12.39
C LYS A 125 -5.59 5.00 12.84
N ARG A 126 -4.79 4.54 13.80
CA ARG A 126 -4.96 3.25 14.47
C ARG A 126 -5.93 3.40 15.64
N LEU A 127 -6.74 2.36 15.87
CA LEU A 127 -7.47 2.20 17.12
C LEU A 127 -6.56 1.51 18.14
N ASP A 128 -6.53 2.02 19.36
CA ASP A 128 -5.75 1.43 20.44
C ASP A 128 -6.12 -0.05 20.60
N LYS A 129 -5.15 -0.93 20.32
CA LYS A 129 -5.32 -2.37 20.46
C LYS A 129 -4.99 -2.71 21.91
N ALA A 130 -5.92 -3.33 22.63
CA ALA A 130 -5.63 -3.84 23.97
C ALA A 130 -4.52 -4.90 23.84
N GLN A 131 -3.35 -4.62 24.40
CA GLN A 131 -2.21 -5.53 24.37
C GLN A 131 -2.58 -6.82 25.11
N VAL A 132 -2.58 -7.94 24.39
CA VAL A 132 -2.83 -9.25 24.98
C VAL A 132 -1.47 -9.84 25.36
N ASP A 133 -1.32 -10.27 26.61
CA ASP A 133 -0.07 -10.87 27.11
C ASP A 133 0.33 -12.09 26.26
N GLY A 134 1.44 -11.97 25.52
CA GLY A 134 2.01 -13.03 24.68
C GLY A 134 2.25 -12.69 23.20
N GLU A 135 1.98 -11.46 22.75
CA GLU A 135 2.29 -11.02 21.39
C GLU A 135 3.82 -10.89 21.18
N VAL A 136 4.34 -11.51 20.12
CA VAL A 136 5.74 -11.41 19.72
C VAL A 136 6.05 -9.92 19.45
N PRO A 137 7.23 -9.38 19.84
CA PRO A 137 7.60 -8.02 19.49
C PRO A 137 7.73 -7.93 17.96
N VAL A 138 6.67 -7.49 17.31
CA VAL A 138 6.67 -7.10 15.90
C VAL A 138 7.12 -5.65 15.85
N ASP A 139 7.98 -5.33 14.87
CA ASP A 139 8.33 -3.94 14.60
C ASP A 139 7.11 -3.25 13.96
N GLU A 140 6.21 -2.78 14.82
CA GLU A 140 4.95 -2.17 14.39
C GLU A 140 5.19 -0.95 13.48
N GLU A 141 6.33 -0.27 13.60
CA GLU A 141 6.63 0.92 12.80
C GLU A 141 7.01 0.57 11.37
N ALA A 142 7.84 -0.46 11.17
CA ALA A 142 8.19 -0.96 9.85
C ALA A 142 6.97 -1.52 9.10
N ASP A 143 6.13 -2.30 9.79
CA ASP A 143 4.89 -2.85 9.22
C ASP A 143 3.90 -1.73 8.85
N MET A 144 3.80 -0.68 9.69
CA MET A 144 2.97 0.48 9.39
C MET A 144 3.45 1.22 8.14
N GLU A 145 4.74 1.47 8.01
CA GLU A 145 5.30 2.12 6.82
C GLU A 145 5.01 1.31 5.54
N GLU A 146 5.12 -0.01 5.64
CA GLU A 146 4.83 -0.90 4.53
C GLU A 146 3.35 -0.89 4.12
N ILE A 147 2.43 -0.91 5.10
CA ILE A 147 0.99 -0.75 4.84
C ILE A 147 0.71 0.59 4.18
N MET A 148 1.35 1.65 4.66
CA MET A 148 1.18 2.97 4.07
C MET A 148 1.62 2.96 2.59
N ARG A 149 2.72 2.30 2.25
CA ARG A 149 3.18 2.15 0.86
C ARG A 149 2.19 1.35 0.01
N ASP A 150 1.68 0.23 0.51
CA ASP A 150 0.67 -0.57 -0.19
C ASP A 150 -0.60 0.24 -0.49
N LEU A 151 -1.02 1.16 0.42
CA LEU A 151 -2.16 2.06 0.19
C LEU A 151 -1.92 3.11 -0.89
N GLU A 152 -0.66 3.49 -1.14
CA GLU A 152 -0.28 4.34 -2.28
C GLU A 152 -0.30 3.52 -3.57
N GLU A 153 0.26 2.31 -3.54
CA GLU A 153 0.43 1.45 -4.70
C GLU A 153 -0.91 0.85 -5.22
N ASP A 154 -1.83 0.47 -4.32
CA ASP A 154 -3.04 -0.27 -4.66
C ASP A 154 -4.34 0.51 -4.38
N GLU A 155 -5.04 0.88 -5.45
CA GLU A 155 -6.35 1.54 -5.45
C GLU A 155 -7.45 0.70 -4.76
N GLU A 156 -7.39 -0.63 -4.84
CA GLU A 156 -8.40 -1.50 -4.23
C GLU A 156 -8.24 -1.63 -2.72
N LEU A 157 -7.00 -1.67 -2.24
CA LEU A 157 -6.70 -1.61 -0.80
C LEU A 157 -7.11 -0.24 -0.24
N ARG A 158 -6.79 0.82 -0.98
CA ARG A 158 -7.13 2.19 -0.63
C ARG A 158 -8.63 2.40 -0.42
N LYS A 159 -9.48 1.84 -1.28
CA LYS A 159 -10.95 1.92 -1.15
C LYS A 159 -11.51 1.26 0.11
N LYS A 160 -10.78 0.32 0.71
CA LYS A 160 -11.22 -0.44 1.90
C LYS A 160 -10.77 0.21 3.21
N VAL A 161 -9.90 1.22 3.17
CA VAL A 161 -9.30 1.85 4.34
C VAL A 161 -9.68 3.33 4.38
N ASN A 162 -9.94 3.85 5.58
CA ASN A 162 -10.22 5.27 5.76
C ASN A 162 -8.90 6.05 5.86
N LEU A 163 -8.63 6.91 4.88
CA LEU A 163 -7.47 7.80 4.88
C LEU A 163 -7.89 9.20 5.33
N TYR A 164 -7.10 9.85 6.18
CA TYR A 164 -7.40 11.17 6.72
C TYR A 164 -6.39 12.21 6.26
N ARG A 165 -6.86 13.40 5.91
CA ARG A 165 -6.00 14.54 5.60
C ARG A 165 -5.34 15.05 6.88
N LEU A 166 -4.02 15.29 6.81
CA LEU A 166 -3.29 15.95 7.89
C LEU A 166 -3.79 17.39 8.08
N GLY A 167 -4.14 17.75 9.31
CA GLY A 167 -4.48 19.13 9.67
C GLY A 167 -3.29 20.07 9.46
N ALA A 168 -3.54 21.37 9.22
CA ALA A 168 -2.46 22.33 8.97
C ALA A 168 -1.42 22.41 10.13
N SER A 169 -1.87 22.19 11.37
CA SER A 169 -1.01 22.12 12.56
C SER A 169 -0.16 20.84 12.62
N GLU A 170 -0.76 19.69 12.32
CA GLU A 170 -0.09 18.37 12.37
C GLU A 170 0.83 18.16 11.17
N ALA A 171 0.44 18.68 10.00
CA ALA A 171 1.32 18.77 8.85
C ALA A 171 2.57 19.59 9.21
N GLY A 172 2.42 20.75 9.87
CA GLY A 172 3.55 21.56 10.35
C GLY A 172 4.46 20.81 11.34
N ALA A 173 3.89 20.05 12.26
CA ALA A 173 4.64 19.27 13.26
C ALA A 173 5.40 18.08 12.66
N LYS A 174 4.75 17.31 11.75
CA LYS A 174 5.43 16.24 11.00
C LYS A 174 6.50 16.81 10.08
N LYS A 175 6.28 18.02 9.52
CA LYS A 175 7.29 18.72 8.74
C LYS A 175 8.54 19.06 9.55
N SER A 176 8.39 19.51 10.80
CA SER A 176 9.52 19.80 11.69
C SER A 176 10.19 18.56 12.29
N ALA A 177 9.43 17.48 12.53
CA ALA A 177 9.98 16.24 13.09
C ALA A 177 10.85 15.49 12.06
N ALA A 178 10.42 15.41 10.80
CA ALA A 178 11.19 14.76 9.73
C ALA A 178 12.52 15.48 9.43
N ALA A 179 12.53 16.81 9.53
CA ALA A 179 13.74 17.64 9.39
C ALA A 179 14.72 17.45 10.58
N ALA A 180 14.22 17.08 11.76
CA ALA A 180 15.05 16.86 12.95
C ALA A 180 15.66 15.45 13.00
N THR A 181 15.03 14.46 12.37
CA THR A 181 15.50 13.06 12.38
C THR A 181 16.54 12.74 11.30
N GLY A 182 16.96 13.72 10.48
CA GLY A 182 17.97 13.48 9.43
C GLY A 182 17.54 12.45 8.39
N ALA A 183 16.23 12.23 8.21
CA ALA A 183 15.69 11.41 7.13
C ALA A 183 15.82 12.12 5.75
N GLU A 184 16.41 13.32 5.75
CA GLU A 184 16.85 14.08 4.60
C GLU A 184 18.21 13.56 4.11
N GLU A 185 18.24 12.34 3.58
CA GLU A 185 19.13 12.09 2.44
C GLU A 185 18.30 12.33 1.16
N GLU A 186 18.07 13.63 0.91
CA GLU A 186 17.78 14.13 -0.43
C GLU A 186 18.99 13.81 -1.32
N ASP A 187 19.13 12.57 -1.80
CA ASP A 187 19.69 12.44 -3.15
C ASP A 187 18.59 12.95 -4.09
N GLU A 188 18.68 14.24 -4.42
CA GLU A 188 17.95 14.87 -5.54
C GLU A 188 18.29 14.20 -6.89
N ASP A 189 19.25 13.28 -6.92
CA ASP A 189 19.77 12.58 -8.11
C ASP A 189 19.20 11.16 -8.31
N ALA A 190 18.29 10.68 -7.47
CA ALA A 190 17.64 9.39 -7.68
C ALA A 190 16.38 9.56 -8.54
N GLU A 191 16.41 9.07 -9.78
CA GLU A 191 15.25 9.11 -10.68
C GLU A 191 14.01 8.46 -10.02
N GLU A 192 13.06 9.31 -9.62
CA GLU A 192 11.77 8.88 -9.10
C GLU A 192 10.99 8.15 -10.19
N ASP A 193 10.33 7.04 -9.83
CA ASP A 193 9.42 6.37 -10.76
C ASP A 193 8.19 7.27 -11.00
N GLU A 194 8.20 8.09 -12.06
CA GLU A 194 7.09 8.98 -12.46
C GLU A 194 5.75 8.22 -12.64
N ASP A 195 5.82 6.90 -12.88
CA ASP A 195 4.67 6.01 -13.04
C ASP A 195 4.05 5.53 -11.70
N ALA A 196 4.60 5.92 -10.54
CA ALA A 196 4.11 5.48 -9.24
C ALA A 196 2.71 6.09 -8.96
N PRO A 197 1.69 5.26 -8.62
CA PRO A 197 0.36 5.78 -8.35
C PRO A 197 0.33 6.58 -7.03
N GLU A 198 -0.28 7.75 -7.06
CA GLU A 198 -0.46 8.60 -5.88
C GLU A 198 -1.90 8.54 -5.33
N VAL A 199 -2.07 8.94 -4.06
CA VAL A 199 -3.39 9.04 -3.42
C VAL A 199 -4.08 10.35 -3.84
N PRO A 200 -5.22 10.31 -4.55
CA PRO A 200 -5.92 11.51 -4.96
C PRO A 200 -6.52 12.19 -3.73
N LEU A 201 -6.38 13.52 -3.67
CA LEU A 201 -6.87 14.33 -2.55
C LEU A 201 -8.39 14.21 -2.31
N ALA A 202 -9.15 13.81 -3.32
CA ALA A 202 -10.61 13.64 -3.22
C ALA A 202 -11.02 12.41 -2.39
N GLU A 203 -10.14 11.43 -2.20
CA GLU A 203 -10.40 10.23 -1.39
C GLU A 203 -10.08 10.43 0.10
N LEU A 204 -9.42 11.54 0.45
CA LEU A 204 -9.04 11.82 1.83
C LEU A 204 -10.22 12.39 2.64
N LEU A 205 -10.50 11.76 3.77
CA LEU A 205 -11.48 12.24 4.75
C LEU A 205 -10.91 13.40 5.57
N GLU A 206 -11.81 14.24 6.09
CA GLU A 206 -11.44 15.25 7.07
C GLU A 206 -11.04 14.58 8.39
N GLY A 207 -10.03 15.14 9.08
CA GLY A 207 -9.40 14.52 10.24
C GLY A 207 -10.40 14.05 11.29
N LEU A 208 -10.40 12.74 11.58
CA LEU A 208 -11.27 12.15 12.60
C LEU A 208 -10.89 12.68 13.99
N VAL A 209 -11.79 13.43 14.62
CA VAL A 209 -11.67 13.85 16.02
C VAL A 209 -12.68 13.06 16.84
N LEU A 210 -12.21 12.03 17.56
CA LEU A 210 -13.03 11.34 18.55
C LEU A 210 -13.21 12.28 19.75
N ARG A 211 -14.46 12.69 20.01
CA ARG A 211 -14.80 13.34 21.27
C ARG A 211 -14.81 12.26 22.34
N ASP A 212 -13.99 12.46 23.37
CA ASP A 212 -13.98 11.59 24.54
C ASP A 212 -15.23 11.91 25.39
N ASP A 213 -16.29 11.11 25.26
CA ASP A 213 -17.56 11.28 25.98
C ASP A 213 -17.44 10.91 27.50
N SER A 214 -16.23 10.99 28.07
CA SER A 214 -16.01 10.93 29.52
C SER A 214 -16.38 12.24 30.25
N ALA A 215 -16.84 13.29 29.56
CA ALA A 215 -17.28 14.54 30.18
C ALA A 215 -18.82 14.63 30.21
N PRO A 216 -19.45 14.94 31.36
CA PRO A 216 -20.90 15.02 31.45
C PRO A 216 -21.43 16.15 30.56
N PHE A 217 -22.50 15.83 29.83
CA PHE A 217 -23.24 16.67 28.89
C PHE A 217 -23.38 18.13 29.38
N ALA A 218 -22.52 19.02 28.90
CA ALA A 218 -22.72 20.45 29.05
C ALA A 218 -23.76 20.88 28.02
N THR A 219 -25.01 21.01 28.45
CA THR A 219 -26.10 21.59 27.67
C THR A 219 -25.69 22.98 27.18
N VAL A 220 -25.28 23.08 25.92
CA VAL A 220 -25.13 24.37 25.25
C VAL A 220 -26.53 24.87 24.94
N VAL A 221 -27.05 25.74 25.82
CA VAL A 221 -28.26 26.52 25.54
C VAL A 221 -27.92 27.44 24.37
N ALA A 222 -28.44 27.10 23.19
CA ALA A 222 -28.41 27.97 22.03
C ALA A 222 -29.27 29.22 22.32
N GLN A 223 -28.61 30.32 22.68
CA GLN A 223 -29.25 31.62 22.75
C GLN A 223 -29.44 32.13 21.31
N ALA A 224 -30.57 31.78 20.69
CA ALA A 224 -30.99 32.36 19.43
C ALA A 224 -31.25 33.86 19.62
N ALA A 225 -30.34 34.70 19.13
CA ALA A 225 -30.56 36.13 19.02
C ALA A 225 -31.62 36.39 17.94
N SER A 226 -32.82 36.83 18.35
CA SER A 226 -33.86 37.34 17.46
C SER A 226 -33.45 38.72 16.91
N PRO A 227 -33.58 39.00 15.60
CA PRO A 227 -33.16 40.26 15.00
C PRO A 227 -34.16 41.43 15.13
N PHE A 228 -35.15 41.36 16.02
CA PHE A 228 -36.18 42.39 16.13
C PHE A 228 -36.17 43.09 17.49
N ALA A 229 -35.38 44.16 17.60
CA ALA A 229 -35.47 45.12 18.69
C ALA A 229 -36.32 46.33 18.25
N PRO A 230 -37.36 46.73 19.00
CA PRO A 230 -38.10 47.96 18.71
C PRO A 230 -37.28 49.19 19.14
N THR A 231 -37.15 50.17 18.24
CA THR A 231 -36.49 51.46 18.48
C THR A 231 -37.29 52.30 19.49
N PRO A 232 -36.64 52.92 20.50
CA PRO A 232 -37.32 53.85 21.40
C PRO A 232 -37.52 55.22 20.74
N MET A 233 -38.76 55.75 20.84
CA MET A 233 -39.15 57.09 20.43
C MET A 233 -38.51 58.16 21.34
N PRO A 234 -38.16 59.35 20.81
CA PRO A 234 -37.71 60.48 21.63
C PRO A 234 -38.90 61.24 22.25
N GLU A 235 -38.81 61.57 23.53
CA GLU A 235 -39.77 62.44 24.22
C GLU A 235 -39.55 63.92 23.84
N PRO A 236 -40.63 64.71 23.65
CA PRO A 236 -40.57 66.14 23.34
C PRO A 236 -40.37 67.01 24.61
N PRO A 237 -40.08 68.33 24.46
CA PRO A 237 -39.20 69.10 25.34
C PRO A 237 -39.81 69.55 26.68
#